data_AF-Q0V6J0-F1
#
_entry.id   AF-Q0V6J0-F1
#
_cell.length_a   1.000
_cell.length_b   1.000
_cell.length_c   1.000
_cell.angle_alpha   90.00
_cell.angle_beta   90.00
_cell.angle_gamma   90.00
#
_symmetry.space_group_name_H-M   'P 1'
#
loop_
_entity.id
_entity.type
_entity.pdbx_description
1 polymer ?
#
loop_
_entity_poly.entity_id
_entity_poly.type
_entity_poly.pdbx_seq_one_letter_code
_entity_poly.pdbx_strand_id
1 'polypeptide(L)'
;MATEHRTTTTPSGLPEEVVTCLQNARFLHLATCSNNVPHVSLMNYTYLPSTPYSQSPTIIMTTPPTSRKTLNLESNPLVSLLVHDWISHRPPTLSQPARSPSPTHPAPRSGSLAELLLGINTASLSRISTTINGTAELVPSGSAEESWYKVEHLANNTFGGREAGDHHSSSTGGGLWVEGRD
;
A
#
# COMPACT_ATOMS: atom_id res chain seq x y z
N MET A 1 -28.52 -0.82 25.28
CA MET A 1 -27.12 -1.02 25.70
C MET A 1 -26.25 -0.64 24.51
N ALA A 2 -25.59 0.52 24.59
CA ALA A 2 -24.70 1.00 23.54
C ALA A 2 -23.33 0.35 23.75
N THR A 3 -22.84 -0.36 22.74
CA THR A 3 -21.50 -0.96 22.76
C THR A 3 -20.50 0.15 22.45
N GLU A 4 -19.81 0.64 23.47
CA GLU A 4 -18.76 1.62 23.34
C GLU A 4 -17.51 0.95 22.77
N HIS A 5 -17.17 1.24 21.52
CA HIS A 5 -15.91 0.83 20.89
C HIS A 5 -14.76 1.58 21.58
N ARG A 6 -14.14 0.95 22.58
CA ARG A 6 -12.94 1.46 23.23
C ARG A 6 -11.79 1.47 22.21
N THR A 7 -11.50 2.63 21.65
CA THR A 7 -10.34 2.84 20.78
C THR A 7 -9.09 2.73 21.65
N THR A 8 -8.39 1.60 21.57
CA THR A 8 -7.12 1.43 22.29
C THR A 8 -6.04 2.19 21.53
N THR A 9 -5.83 3.46 21.88
CA THR A 9 -4.71 4.24 21.34
C THR A 9 -3.42 3.67 21.90
N THR A 10 -2.59 3.06 21.04
CA THR A 10 -1.20 2.76 21.41
C THR A 10 -0.46 4.08 21.67
N PRO A 11 0.59 4.09 22.51
CA PRO A 11 1.31 5.32 22.91
C PRO A 11 2.04 6.06 21.77
N SER A 12 1.76 5.75 20.50
CA SER A 12 2.43 6.27 19.31
C SER A 12 1.49 6.59 18.12
N GLY A 13 0.32 7.18 18.40
CA GLY A 13 -0.22 8.23 17.51
C GLY A 13 -1.03 7.86 16.26
N LEU A 14 -1.49 6.61 16.08
CA LEU A 14 -2.53 6.25 15.11
C LEU A 14 -3.48 5.18 15.70
N PRO A 15 -4.80 5.18 15.37
CA PRO A 15 -5.69 4.09 15.77
C PRO A 15 -5.22 2.73 15.21
N GLU A 16 -5.42 1.66 15.98
CA GLU A 16 -4.98 0.30 15.61
C GLU A 16 -5.49 -0.14 14.24
N GLU A 17 -6.76 0.16 13.94
CA GLU A 17 -7.40 -0.11 12.64
C GLU A 17 -6.66 0.55 11.47
N VAL A 18 -6.12 1.76 11.65
CA VAL A 18 -5.34 2.48 10.64
C VAL A 18 -3.98 1.82 10.46
N VAL A 19 -3.34 1.41 11.56
CA VAL A 19 -2.06 0.70 11.52
C VAL A 19 -2.20 -0.63 10.80
N THR A 20 -3.25 -1.40 11.10
CA THR A 20 -3.56 -2.67 10.43
C THR A 20 -3.82 -2.45 8.93
N CYS A 21 -4.57 -1.40 8.57
CA CYS A 21 -4.79 -1.03 7.17
C CYS A 21 -3.45 -0.71 6.46
N LEU A 22 -2.58 0.09 7.09
CA LEU A 22 -1.26 0.44 6.55
C LEU A 22 -0.31 -0.75 6.44
N GLN A 23 -0.44 -1.76 7.29
CA GLN A 23 0.38 -2.98 7.23
C GLN A 23 -0.11 -3.96 6.15
N ASN A 24 -1.41 -3.98 5.87
CA ASN A 24 -2.02 -4.93 4.93
C ASN A 24 -2.15 -4.38 3.51
N ALA A 25 -2.33 -3.06 3.36
CA ALA A 25 -2.46 -2.44 2.05
C ALA A 25 -1.11 -2.41 1.31
N ARG A 26 -1.16 -2.67 0.01
CA ARG A 26 0.03 -2.69 -0.85
C ARG A 26 0.35 -1.32 -1.45
N PHE A 27 -0.70 -0.54 -1.70
CA PHE A 27 -0.60 0.75 -2.34
C PHE A 27 -1.41 1.76 -1.54
N LEU A 28 -1.01 3.02 -1.63
CA LEU A 28 -1.81 4.14 -1.19
C LEU A 28 -1.93 5.16 -2.32
N HIS A 29 -2.92 6.04 -2.22
CA HIS A 29 -3.07 7.18 -3.10
C HIS A 29 -2.47 8.41 -2.43
N LEU A 30 -1.47 9.01 -3.07
CA LEU A 30 -0.88 10.29 -2.67
C LEU A 30 -1.56 11.41 -3.46
N ALA A 31 -2.24 12.31 -2.75
CA ALA A 31 -2.76 13.55 -3.30
C ALA A 31 -1.81 14.71 -2.97
N THR A 32 -1.45 15.47 -4.01
CA THR A 32 -0.61 16.68 -3.98
C THR A 32 -1.34 17.80 -4.69
N CYS A 33 -0.94 19.05 -4.47
CA CYS A 33 -1.56 20.21 -5.13
C CYS A 33 -0.51 21.28 -5.44
N SER A 34 -0.57 21.84 -6.65
CA SER A 34 0.21 23.01 -7.05
C SER A 34 -0.70 23.99 -7.77
N ASN A 35 -0.63 25.29 -7.43
CA ASN A 35 -1.50 26.34 -7.99
C ASN A 35 -3.00 25.99 -7.96
N ASN A 36 -3.48 25.39 -6.86
CA ASN A 36 -4.85 24.89 -6.71
C ASN A 36 -5.27 23.83 -7.74
N VAL A 37 -4.32 23.20 -8.41
CA VAL A 37 -4.54 22.07 -9.31
C VAL A 37 -4.20 20.76 -8.57
N PRO A 38 -5.18 19.91 -8.25
CA PRO A 38 -4.94 18.65 -7.55
C PRO A 38 -4.29 17.62 -8.47
N HIS A 39 -3.47 16.76 -7.89
CA HIS A 39 -2.84 15.64 -8.58
C HIS A 39 -2.77 14.43 -7.66
N VAL A 40 -3.31 13.30 -8.13
CA VAL A 40 -3.34 12.03 -7.37
C VAL A 40 -2.44 11.01 -8.04
N SER A 41 -1.70 10.24 -7.24
CA SER A 41 -0.80 9.20 -7.70
C SER A 41 -0.95 7.94 -6.86
N LEU A 42 -0.98 6.77 -7.52
CA LEU A 42 -0.84 5.49 -6.83
C LEU A 42 0.64 5.26 -6.49
N MET A 43 0.95 4.95 -5.24
CA MET A 43 2.32 4.82 -4.74
C MET A 43 2.53 3.46 -4.06
N ASN A 44 3.67 2.83 -4.37
CA ASN A 44 4.27 1.88 -3.44
C ASN A 44 4.72 2.66 -2.21
N TYR A 45 4.46 2.12 -1.03
CA TYR A 45 4.88 2.73 0.22
C TYR A 45 5.44 1.67 1.16
N THR A 46 6.08 2.14 2.22
CA THR A 46 6.46 1.31 3.36
C THR A 46 6.09 2.06 4.62
N TYR A 47 5.33 1.41 5.49
CA TYR A 47 5.01 1.94 6.81
C TYR A 47 6.01 1.42 7.82
N LEU A 48 6.66 2.34 8.54
CA LEU A 48 7.66 2.06 9.56
C LEU A 48 7.15 2.64 10.89
N PRO A 49 6.83 1.83 11.90
CA PRO A 49 6.35 2.32 13.19
C PRO A 49 7.36 3.21 13.94
N SER A 50 8.65 2.99 13.67
CA SER A 50 9.77 3.79 14.15
C SER A 50 10.97 3.59 13.23
N THR A 51 11.91 4.52 13.26
CA THR A 51 13.12 4.52 12.42
C THR A 51 14.31 5.00 13.25
N PRO A 52 15.56 4.75 12.84
CA PRO A 52 16.73 5.32 13.52
C PRO A 52 16.74 6.85 13.55
N TYR A 53 16.01 7.50 12.64
CA TYR A 53 15.96 8.96 12.45
C TYR A 53 14.73 9.61 13.11
N SER A 54 13.67 8.84 13.35
CA SER A 54 12.42 9.30 13.94
C SER A 54 11.77 8.22 14.79
N GLN A 55 11.38 8.58 16.02
CA GLN A 55 10.62 7.72 16.94
C GLN A 55 9.12 7.70 16.63
N SER A 56 8.66 8.54 15.69
CA SER A 56 7.26 8.56 15.26
C SER A 56 7.04 7.63 14.06
N PRO A 57 5.81 7.13 13.85
CA PRO A 57 5.50 6.34 12.66
C PRO A 57 5.74 7.14 11.37
N THR A 58 6.45 6.53 10.43
CA THR A 58 6.86 7.13 9.16
C THR A 58 6.31 6.32 7.99
N ILE A 59 5.74 7.00 7.00
CA ILE A 59 5.37 6.40 5.72
C ILE A 59 6.38 6.87 4.68
N ILE A 60 7.15 5.95 4.11
CA ILE A 60 8.14 6.26 3.08
C ILE A 60 7.63 5.84 1.70
N MET A 61 7.98 6.63 0.69
CA MET A 61 7.68 6.40 -0.72
C MET A 61 8.88 6.83 -1.54
N THR A 62 9.03 6.26 -2.74
CA THR A 62 10.05 6.69 -3.71
C THR A 62 9.40 7.28 -4.95
N THR A 63 10.00 8.33 -5.50
CA THR A 63 9.50 8.99 -6.71
C THR A 63 10.65 9.56 -7.54
N PRO A 64 10.57 9.54 -8.89
CA PRO A 64 11.57 10.19 -9.73
C PRO A 64 11.62 11.71 -9.48
N PRO A 65 12.79 12.36 -9.49
CA PRO A 65 12.91 13.81 -9.26
C PRO A 65 12.09 14.66 -10.24
N THR A 66 11.98 14.22 -11.49
CA THR A 66 11.27 14.93 -12.56
C THR A 66 9.76 14.74 -12.56
N SER A 67 9.21 13.96 -11.62
CA SER A 67 7.78 13.66 -11.59
C SER A 67 6.96 14.88 -11.15
N ARG A 68 5.72 14.98 -11.64
CA ARG A 68 4.79 16.04 -11.22
C ARG A 68 4.57 16.07 -9.70
N LYS A 69 4.52 14.91 -9.04
CA LYS A 69 4.38 14.84 -7.57
C LYS A 69 5.62 15.40 -6.85
N THR A 70 6.84 15.17 -7.35
CA THR A 70 8.05 15.75 -6.75
C THR A 70 8.02 17.27 -6.85
N LEU A 71 7.75 17.80 -8.05
CA LEU A 71 7.64 19.25 -8.27
C LEU A 71 6.53 19.89 -7.41
N ASN A 72 5.40 19.18 -7.24
CA ASN A 72 4.34 19.62 -6.35
C ASN A 72 4.82 19.64 -4.89
N LEU A 73 5.53 18.61 -4.42
CA LEU A 73 6.05 18.51 -3.05
C LEU A 73 7.10 19.57 -2.74
N GLU A 74 7.97 19.90 -3.69
CA GLU A 74 8.97 20.96 -3.55
C GLU A 74 8.33 22.35 -3.38
N SER A 75 7.20 22.59 -4.05
CA SER A 75 6.48 23.87 -3.98
C SER A 75 5.43 23.94 -2.86
N ASN A 76 4.85 22.79 -2.49
CA ASN A 76 3.81 22.68 -1.48
C ASN A 76 3.88 21.30 -0.79
N PRO A 77 4.35 21.23 0.45
CA PRO A 77 4.55 19.97 1.15
C PRO A 77 3.24 19.38 1.71
N LEU A 78 2.10 20.07 1.59
CA LEU A 78 0.82 19.59 2.10
C LEU A 78 0.28 18.44 1.23
N VAL A 79 -0.02 17.32 1.87
CA VAL A 79 -0.48 16.09 1.21
C VAL A 79 -1.66 15.46 1.93
N SER A 80 -2.40 14.66 1.16
CA SER A 80 -3.43 13.76 1.68
C SER A 80 -3.14 12.34 1.16
N LEU A 81 -3.07 11.38 2.06
CA LEU A 81 -2.90 9.96 1.75
C LEU A 81 -4.24 9.25 1.91
N LEU A 82 -4.65 8.47 0.93
CA LEU A 82 -5.77 7.54 1.05
C LEU A 82 -5.25 6.12 0.97
N VAL A 83 -5.40 5.38 2.06
CA VAL A 83 -5.11 3.94 2.14
C VAL A 83 -6.43 3.18 2.33
N HIS A 84 -6.56 2.04 1.67
CA HIS A 84 -7.71 1.17 1.84
C HIS A 84 -7.26 -0.29 1.76
N ASP A 85 -7.92 -1.14 2.54
CA ASP A 85 -7.59 -2.55 2.75
C ASP A 85 -8.16 -3.49 1.67
N TRP A 86 -8.66 -2.96 0.55
CA TRP A 86 -9.37 -3.71 -0.49
C TRP A 86 -8.77 -5.10 -0.70
N ILE A 87 -9.60 -6.12 -0.49
CA ILE A 87 -9.14 -7.49 -0.56
C ILE A 87 -8.69 -7.75 -2.00
N SER A 88 -7.37 -7.83 -2.20
CA SER A 88 -6.82 -8.56 -3.33
C SER A 88 -7.06 -10.05 -3.06
N HIS A 89 -8.33 -10.49 -3.10
CA HIS A 89 -8.60 -11.91 -3.23
C HIS A 89 -8.10 -12.32 -4.61
N ARG A 90 -6.89 -12.88 -4.69
CA ARG A 90 -6.79 -14.09 -5.49
C ARG A 90 -7.88 -15.02 -4.95
N PRO A 91 -8.81 -15.51 -5.79
CA PRO A 91 -9.76 -16.50 -5.35
C PRO A 91 -8.99 -17.63 -4.65
N PRO A 92 -9.37 -18.06 -3.44
CA PRO A 92 -8.70 -19.15 -2.73
C PRO A 92 -8.98 -20.54 -3.37
N THR A 93 -9.13 -20.63 -4.70
CA THR A 93 -9.54 -21.86 -5.38
C THR A 93 -8.65 -22.29 -6.55
N LEU A 94 -7.54 -21.59 -6.87
CA LEU A 94 -6.64 -21.99 -7.97
C LEU A 94 -5.25 -22.48 -7.53
N SER A 95 -4.99 -22.59 -6.23
CA SER A 95 -3.80 -23.24 -5.69
C SER A 95 -4.16 -24.56 -4.99
N GLN A 96 -4.73 -25.51 -5.73
CA GLN A 96 -4.55 -26.93 -5.40
C GLN A 96 -3.43 -27.48 -6.30
N PRO A 97 -2.28 -27.90 -5.74
CA PRO A 97 -1.35 -28.73 -6.47
C PRO A 97 -2.02 -30.06 -6.79
N ALA A 98 -1.77 -30.56 -8.00
CA ALA A 98 -2.17 -31.87 -8.47
C ALA A 98 -2.02 -32.97 -7.39
N ARG A 99 -3.15 -33.57 -6.99
CA ARG A 99 -3.16 -34.93 -6.41
C ARG A 99 -4.45 -35.66 -6.82
N SER A 100 -4.28 -36.54 -7.81
CA SER A 100 -5.19 -37.62 -8.24
C SER A 100 -5.42 -38.65 -7.11
N PRO A 101 -6.23 -39.72 -7.30
CA PRO A 101 -7.59 -39.88 -7.85
C PRO A 101 -8.61 -40.28 -6.73
N SER A 102 -9.91 -40.34 -7.05
CA SER A 102 -11.08 -40.59 -6.15
C SER A 102 -10.98 -41.86 -5.24
N PRO A 103 -11.80 -41.97 -4.16
CA PRO A 103 -13.17 -42.48 -4.32
C PRO A 103 -14.28 -41.91 -3.38
N THR A 104 -15.51 -41.93 -3.91
CA THR A 104 -16.84 -42.14 -3.27
C THR A 104 -17.18 -41.47 -1.93
N HIS A 105 -17.72 -40.25 -1.97
CA HIS A 105 -18.80 -39.80 -1.06
C HIS A 105 -19.59 -38.68 -1.75
N PRO A 106 -20.95 -38.67 -1.74
CA PRO A 106 -21.72 -37.58 -2.29
C PRO A 106 -21.69 -36.42 -1.30
N ALA A 107 -20.61 -35.63 -1.31
CA ALA A 107 -20.63 -34.32 -0.69
C ALA A 107 -21.70 -33.47 -1.42
N PRO A 108 -22.55 -32.72 -0.70
CA PRO A 108 -23.51 -31.84 -1.35
C PRO A 108 -22.70 -30.85 -2.18
N ARG A 109 -22.92 -30.85 -3.50
CA ARG A 109 -22.39 -29.82 -4.38
C ARG A 109 -23.06 -28.51 -3.96
N SER A 110 -22.49 -27.80 -3.00
CA SER A 110 -22.81 -26.40 -2.71
C SER A 110 -22.48 -25.64 -4.00
N GLY A 111 -23.53 -25.40 -4.78
CA GLY A 111 -23.43 -24.90 -6.15
C GLY A 111 -22.81 -23.51 -6.22
N SER A 112 -22.53 -23.09 -7.45
CA SER A 112 -22.01 -21.76 -7.83
C SER A 112 -22.60 -20.59 -7.04
N LEU A 113 -23.86 -20.69 -6.58
CA LEU A 113 -24.50 -19.67 -5.74
C LEU A 113 -23.96 -19.62 -4.30
N ALA A 114 -23.67 -20.75 -3.65
CA ALA A 114 -23.11 -20.76 -2.30
C ALA A 114 -21.68 -20.21 -2.29
N GLU A 115 -20.89 -20.54 -3.32
CA GLU A 115 -19.55 -20.01 -3.54
C GLU A 115 -19.59 -18.51 -3.90
N LEU A 116 -20.56 -18.09 -4.73
CA LEU A 116 -20.83 -16.68 -5.03
C LEU A 116 -21.25 -15.91 -3.77
N LEU A 117 -22.19 -16.43 -2.99
CA LEU A 117 -22.66 -15.79 -1.76
C LEU A 117 -21.55 -15.69 -0.72
N LEU A 118 -20.70 -16.72 -0.62
CA LEU A 118 -19.49 -16.67 0.20
C LEU A 118 -18.55 -15.58 -0.31
N GLY A 119 -18.28 -15.53 -1.62
CA GLY A 119 -17.44 -14.50 -2.25
C GLY A 119 -17.98 -13.07 -2.08
N ILE A 120 -19.29 -12.88 -2.18
CA ILE A 120 -19.97 -11.59 -1.94
C ILE A 120 -19.83 -11.19 -0.46
N ASN A 121 -20.08 -12.13 0.45
CA ASN A 121 -19.94 -11.88 1.88
C ASN A 121 -18.50 -11.51 2.22
N THR A 122 -17.51 -12.22 1.68
CA THR A 122 -16.10 -11.89 1.91
C THR A 122 -15.71 -10.54 1.31
N ALA A 123 -16.13 -10.23 0.07
CA ALA A 123 -15.92 -8.92 -0.54
C ALA A 123 -16.55 -7.76 0.25
N SER A 124 -17.59 -8.04 1.03
CA SER A 124 -18.27 -7.04 1.86
C SER A 124 -17.64 -6.80 3.24
N LEU A 125 -16.69 -7.64 3.68
CA LEU A 125 -16.14 -7.65 5.04
C LEU A 125 -14.90 -6.76 5.24
N SER A 126 -14.27 -6.27 4.17
CA SER A 126 -13.09 -5.40 4.24
C SER A 126 -13.49 -3.97 3.85
N ARG A 127 -13.50 -3.05 4.82
CA ARG A 127 -14.03 -1.69 4.63
C ARG A 127 -13.23 -0.62 5.39
N ILE A 128 -11.96 -0.87 5.70
CA ILE A 128 -11.16 0.15 6.37
C ILE A 128 -10.44 0.96 5.29
N SER A 129 -11.01 2.13 5.00
CA SER A 129 -10.33 3.18 4.26
C SER A 129 -10.08 4.37 5.18
N THR A 130 -8.83 4.85 5.19
CA THR A 130 -8.44 5.99 6.02
C THR A 130 -7.78 7.05 5.15
N THR A 131 -8.19 8.30 5.36
CA THR A 131 -7.49 9.45 4.80
C THR A 131 -6.60 10.08 5.88
N ILE A 132 -5.31 10.23 5.58
CA ILE A 132 -4.30 10.80 6.47
C ILE A 132 -3.78 12.08 5.82
N ASN A 133 -4.06 13.23 6.43
CA ASN A 133 -3.52 14.52 6.00
C ASN A 133 -2.20 14.79 6.72
N GLY A 134 -1.26 15.43 6.05
CA GLY A 134 0.00 15.77 6.67
C GLY A 134 0.91 16.59 5.78
N THR A 135 2.16 16.68 6.21
CA THR A 135 3.24 17.39 5.55
C THR A 135 4.28 16.37 5.13
N ALA A 136 4.65 16.35 3.87
CA ALA A 136 5.69 15.46 3.33
C ALA A 136 7.02 16.20 3.24
N GLU A 137 8.11 15.48 3.48
CA GLU A 137 9.48 15.98 3.41
C GLU A 137 10.29 15.15 2.42
N LEU A 138 11.12 15.82 1.62
CA LEU A 138 12.09 15.16 0.75
C LEU A 138 13.38 14.93 1.55
N VAL A 139 13.77 13.66 1.66
CA VAL A 139 15.01 13.28 2.34
C VAL A 139 16.20 13.82 1.55
N PRO A 140 17.19 14.49 2.18
CA PRO A 140 18.34 15.04 1.49
C PRO A 140 19.12 13.98 0.69
N SER A 141 19.40 14.29 -0.58
CA SER A 141 20.13 13.39 -1.47
C SER A 141 21.55 13.13 -0.97
N GLY A 142 21.99 11.87 -1.03
CA GLY A 142 23.31 11.43 -0.59
C GLY A 142 23.45 11.26 0.93
N SER A 143 22.37 11.46 1.70
CA SER A 143 22.38 11.24 3.15
C SER A 143 22.36 9.75 3.51
N ALA A 144 22.86 9.43 4.70
CA ALA A 144 22.75 8.08 5.26
C ALA A 144 21.28 7.65 5.45
N GLU A 145 20.42 8.62 5.78
CA GLU A 145 18.98 8.44 5.93
C GLU A 145 18.32 8.02 4.62
N GLU A 146 18.65 8.70 3.51
CA GLU A 146 18.14 8.34 2.18
C GLU A 146 18.53 6.90 1.81
N SER A 147 19.80 6.54 2.04
CA SER A 147 20.29 5.18 1.75
C SER A 147 19.55 4.13 2.57
N TRP A 148 19.37 4.37 3.86
CA TRP A 148 18.66 3.45 4.75
C TRP A 148 17.19 3.28 4.35
N TYR A 149 16.47 4.39 4.11
CA TYR A 149 15.08 4.33 3.67
C TYR A 149 14.92 3.65 2.31
N LYS A 150 15.84 3.85 1.36
CA LYS A 150 15.82 3.13 0.08
C LYS A 150 15.96 1.62 0.26
N VAL A 151 16.89 1.18 1.11
CA VAL A 151 17.09 -0.25 1.41
C VAL A 151 15.84 -0.85 2.04
N GLU A 152 15.29 -0.21 3.07
CA GLU A 152 14.05 -0.67 3.73
C GLU A 152 12.87 -0.69 2.76
N HIS A 153 12.69 0.36 1.96
CA HIS A 153 11.60 0.44 1.01
C HIS A 153 11.71 -0.67 -0.05
N LEU A 154 12.90 -0.92 -0.57
CA LEU A 154 13.16 -1.97 -1.55
C LEU A 154 12.92 -3.37 -0.97
N ALA A 155 13.41 -3.63 0.25
CA ALA A 155 13.22 -4.90 0.95
C ALA A 155 11.73 -5.23 1.15
N ASN A 156 10.92 -4.21 1.41
CA ASN A 156 9.47 -4.35 1.58
C ASN A 156 8.69 -4.37 0.24
N ASN A 157 9.31 -4.04 -0.90
CA ASN A 157 8.65 -3.92 -2.21
C ASN A 157 9.33 -4.78 -3.31
N THR A 158 9.60 -6.06 -3.03
CA THR A 158 10.39 -6.97 -3.89
C THR A 158 9.65 -7.61 -5.09
N PHE A 159 8.44 -7.17 -5.43
CA PHE A 159 7.56 -7.88 -6.38
C PHE A 159 7.77 -7.58 -7.88
N GLY A 160 8.97 -7.19 -8.30
CA GLY A 160 9.31 -7.01 -9.73
C GLY A 160 9.49 -8.31 -10.54
N GLY A 161 9.36 -9.49 -9.92
CA GLY A 161 9.74 -10.77 -10.55
C GLY A 161 8.61 -11.72 -10.97
N ARG A 162 7.33 -11.40 -10.76
CA ARG A 162 6.24 -12.34 -11.11
C ARG A 162 5.03 -11.58 -11.64
N GLU A 163 4.69 -11.87 -12.90
CA GLU A 163 3.51 -11.43 -13.65
C GLU A 163 3.68 -10.04 -14.32
N ALA A 164 4.51 -10.00 -15.37
CA ALA A 164 4.31 -9.10 -16.49
C ALA A 164 2.99 -9.49 -17.19
N GLY A 165 1.90 -8.87 -16.77
CA GLY A 165 0.57 -9.02 -17.34
C GLY A 165 -0.19 -7.71 -17.24
N ASP A 166 -0.08 -6.90 -18.29
CA ASP A 166 -1.02 -5.86 -18.73
C ASP A 166 -1.87 -5.18 -17.65
N HIS A 167 -1.22 -4.39 -16.81
CA HIS A 167 -1.89 -3.27 -16.15
C HIS A 167 -1.16 -2.02 -16.63
N HIS A 168 -1.87 -1.18 -17.38
CA HIS A 168 -1.36 0.11 -17.85
C HIS A 168 -1.09 1.03 -16.64
N SER A 169 0.02 0.83 -15.95
CA SER A 169 0.71 1.87 -15.22
C SER A 169 1.65 2.56 -16.21
N SER A 170 1.58 3.88 -16.29
CA SER A 170 2.52 4.72 -17.06
C SER A 170 3.89 4.76 -16.37
N SER A 171 4.49 3.59 -16.22
CA SER A 171 5.86 3.37 -15.79
C SER A 171 6.49 2.43 -16.81
N THR A 172 6.61 2.91 -18.05
CA THR A 172 7.51 2.31 -19.03
C THR A 172 8.88 2.22 -18.37
N GLY A 173 9.43 1.01 -18.38
CA GLY A 173 10.53 0.60 -17.53
C GLY A 173 11.81 1.41 -17.70
N GLY A 174 12.63 1.29 -16.66
CA GLY A 174 13.93 1.92 -16.56
C GLY A 174 14.08 2.47 -15.16
N GLY A 175 14.71 1.70 -14.28
CA GLY A 175 15.36 2.28 -13.11
C GLY A 175 16.40 3.26 -13.62
N LEU A 176 16.02 4.53 -13.72
CA LEU A 176 16.90 5.62 -14.10
C LEU A 176 17.66 6.02 -12.83
N TRP A 177 18.82 5.39 -12.66
CA TRP A 177 19.84 5.86 -11.74
C TRP A 177 20.44 7.14 -12.32
N VAL A 178 20.23 8.27 -11.64
CA VAL A 178 21.04 9.46 -11.88
C VAL A 178 22.17 9.42 -10.86
N GLU A 179 23.30 8.88 -11.31
CA GLU A 179 24.60 9.15 -10.71
C GLU A 179 24.88 10.64 -10.91
N GLY A 180 25.05 11.39 -9.82
CA GLY A 180 25.44 12.79 -9.87
C GLY A 180 26.80 12.90 -10.56
N ARG A 181 26.92 13.85 -11.49
CA ARG A 181 28.23 14.36 -11.93
C ARG A 181 28.40 15.79 -11.44
N ASP A 182 29.63 16.05 -11.05
CA ASP A 182 30.20 17.29 -10.50
C ASP A 182 29.87 18.55 -11.32
#